data_AF-A0A2P6PEL5-F1
#
_entry.id   AF-A0A2P6PEL5-F1
#
_cell.length_a   1.000
_cell.length_b   1.000
_cell.length_c   1.000
_cell.angle_alpha   90.00
_cell.angle_beta   90.00
_cell.angle_gamma   90.00
#
_symmetry.space_group_name_H-M   'P 1'
#
loop_
_entity.id
_entity.type
_entity.pdbx_description
1 polymer ?
#
loop_
_entity_poly.entity_id
_entity_poly.type
_entity_poly.pdbx_seq_one_letter_code
_entity_poly.pdbx_strand_id
1 'polypeptide(L)' 'MGSIYHINLVSLSGFCIQGSQCFLAYEYMNRGSLEKILFGNGPVLDWEKRYGIAL' A
#
# COMPACT_ATOMS: atom_id res chain seq x y z
N MET A 1 -6.71 10.68 17.63
CA MET A 1 -5.71 10.13 16.69
C MET A 1 -6.27 10.29 15.29
N GLY A 2 -5.50 10.88 14.40
CA GLY A 2 -6.00 11.38 13.11
C GLY A 2 -6.37 10.25 12.16
N SER A 3 -7.64 10.19 11.79
CA SER A 3 -8.08 9.32 10.71
C SER A 3 -7.82 10.01 9.37
N ILE A 4 -6.78 9.57 8.67
CA ILE A 4 -6.53 9.96 7.28
C ILE A 4 -7.19 8.90 6.41
N TYR A 5 -8.27 9.28 5.73
CA TYR A 5 -8.92 8.46 4.72
C TYR A 5 -8.69 9.11 3.37
N HIS A 6 -7.94 8.43 2.50
CA HIS A 6 -7.69 8.87 1.14
C HIS A 6 -7.68 7.66 0.22
N ILE A 7 -8.22 7.80 -1.00
CA ILE A 7 -8.37 6.69 -1.94
C ILE A 7 -7.03 6.03 -2.35
N ASN A 8 -5.95 6.81 -2.35
CA ASN A 8 -4.59 6.34 -2.66
C ASN A 8 -3.77 5.95 -1.41
N LEU A 9 -4.40 5.88 -0.23
CA LEU A 9 -3.75 5.47 1.01
C LEU A 9 -4.43 4.22 1.56
N VAL A 10 -3.65 3.21 1.92
CA VAL A 10 -4.19 1.99 2.55
C VAL A 10 -4.85 2.33 3.88
N SER A 11 -6.05 1.79 4.11
CA SER A 11 -6.79 2.06 5.33
C SER A 11 -6.16 1.32 6.52
N LEU A 12 -5.93 2.06 7.61
CA LEU A 12 -5.49 1.49 8.88
C LEU A 12 -6.72 1.04 9.68
N SER A 13 -6.85 -0.27 9.89
CA SER A 13 -7.91 -0.84 10.73
C SER A 13 -7.62 -0.69 12.21
N GLY A 14 -6.34 -0.71 12.61
CA GLY A 14 -5.94 -0.55 14.00
C GLY A 14 -4.45 -0.77 14.23
N PHE A 15 -4.03 -0.66 15.48
CA PHE A 15 -2.66 -0.93 15.91
C PHE A 15 -2.67 -1.56 17.30
N CYS A 16 -1.61 -2.30 17.62
CA CYS A 16 -1.39 -2.88 18.95
C CYS A 16 0.04 -2.58 19.38
N ILE A 17 0.20 -2.04 20.59
CA ILE A 17 1.50 -1.79 21.21
C ILE A 17 1.57 -2.65 22.47
N GLN A 18 2.54 -3.56 22.53
CA GLN A 18 2.77 -4.42 23.68
C GLN A 18 4.26 -4.39 24.05
N GLY A 19 4.58 -3.68 25.13
CA GLY A 19 5.98 -3.45 25.53
C GLY A 19 6.76 -2.72 24.44
N SER A 20 7.80 -3.36 23.90
CA SER A 20 8.61 -2.84 22.80
C SER A 20 8.15 -3.29 21.40
N GLN A 21 7.04 -4.02 21.31
CA GLN A 21 6.48 -4.49 20.04
C GLN A 21 5.36 -3.57 19.58
N CYS A 22 5.35 -3.24 18.28
CA CYS A 22 4.31 -2.45 17.63
C CYS A 22 3.80 -3.21 16.41
N PHE A 23 2.50 -3.43 16.36
CA PHE A 23 1.79 -4.09 15.27
C PHE A 23 0.81 -3.11 14.63
N LEU A 24 0.72 -3.15 13.30
CA LEU A 24 -0.23 -2.37 12.50
C LEU A 24 -1.12 -3.32 11.72
N ALA A 25 -2.44 -3.16 11.87
CA ALA A 25 -3.43 -3.87 11.10
C ALA A 25 -3.99 -2.92 10.03
N TYR A 26 -3.77 -3.24 8.76
CA TYR A 26 -4.20 -2.45 7.61
C TYR A 26 -4.76 -3.36 6.51
N GLU A 27 -5.48 -2.78 5.55
CA GLU A 27 -6.08 -3.51 4.45
C GLU A 27 -5.03 -4.27 3.62
N TYR A 28 -5.32 -5.53 3.31
CA TYR A 28 -4.40 -6.38 2.56
C TYR A 28 -4.41 -6.04 1.07
N MET A 29 -3.25 -5.66 0.53
CA MET A 29 -3.05 -5.37 -0.89
C MET A 29 -2.54 -6.63 -1.62
N ASN A 30 -3.46 -7.36 -2.25
CA ASN A 30 -3.19 -8.67 -2.86
C ASN A 30 -2.16 -8.67 -4.00
N ARG A 31 -1.92 -7.52 -4.66
CA ARG A 31 -0.92 -7.37 -5.73
C ARG A 31 0.50 -7.09 -5.21
N GLY A 32 0.68 -7.01 -3.89
CA GLY A 32 1.98 -6.69 -3.29
C GLY A 32 2.42 -5.24 -3.53
N SER A 33 3.73 -5.00 -3.45
CA SER A 33 4.28 -3.66 -3.64
C SER A 33 4.34 -3.26 -5.12
N LEU A 34 4.15 -1.97 -5.39
CA LEU A 34 4.30 -1.42 -6.73
C LEU A 34 5.71 -1.63 -7.29
N GLU A 35 6.74 -1.56 -6.44
CA GLU A 35 8.14 -1.87 -6.79
C GLU A 35 8.28 -3.24 -7.46
N LYS A 36 7.67 -4.29 -6.90
CA LYS A 36 7.74 -5.66 -7.47
C LYS A 36 7.10 -5.75 -8.85
N ILE A 37 6.09 -4.92 -9.11
CA ILE A 37 5.42 -4.85 -10.41
C ILE A 37 6.27 -4.05 -11.41
N LEU A 38 6.89 -2.94 -10.96
CA LEU A 38 7.67 -2.05 -11.82
C LEU A 38 9.05 -2.60 -12.18
N PHE A 39 9.71 -3.29 -11.26
CA PHE A 39 11.10 -3.71 -11.39
C PHE A 39 11.32 -5.22 -11.23
N GLY A 40 10.28 -5.98 -10.86
CA GLY A 40 10.34 -7.44 -10.77
C GLY A 40 9.83 -8.13 -12.03
N ASN A 41 9.52 -9.43 -11.90
CA ASN A 41 8.97 -10.25 -12.99
C ASN A 41 7.44 -10.13 -13.11
N GLY A 42 6.89 -9.00 -12.68
CA GLY A 42 5.46 -8.71 -12.77
C GLY A 42 5.01 -8.39 -14.21
N PRO A 43 3.70 -8.23 -14.43
CA PRO A 43 3.19 -7.79 -15.72
C PRO A 43 3.72 -6.39 -16.06
N VAL A 44 4.16 -6.22 -17.31
CA VAL A 44 4.64 -4.92 -17.80
C VAL A 44 3.46 -3.94 -17.86
N LEU A 45 3.56 -2.86 -17.11
CA LEU A 45 2.60 -1.75 -17.16
C LEU A 45 2.91 -0.86 -18.37
N ASP A 46 1.89 -0.62 -19.19
CA ASP A 46 1.92 0.40 -20.25
C ASP A 46 2.04 1.82 -19.66
N TRP A 47 2.36 2.79 -20.52
CA TRP A 47 2.62 4.16 -20.09
C TRP A 47 1.38 4.84 -19.51
N GLU A 48 0.20 4.56 -20.07
CA GLU A 48 -1.07 5.13 -19.60
C GLU A 48 -1.36 4.70 -18.15
N LYS A 49 -1.20 3.42 -17.82
CA LYS A 49 -1.34 2.92 -16.45
C LYS A 49 -0.30 3.53 -15.52
N ARG A 50 0.96 3.66 -15.96
CA ARG A 50 2.01 4.27 -15.13
C ARG A 50 1.68 5.73 -14.80
N TYR A 51 1.19 6.48 -15.78
CA TYR A 51 0.78 7.86 -15.59
C TYR A 51 -0.40 7.97 -14.62
N GLY A 52 -1.41 7.09 -14.74
CA GLY A 52 -2.53 7.05 -13.80
C GLY A 52 -2.17 6.65 -12.36
N ILE A 53 -1.06 5.93 -12.15
CA ILE A 53 -0.55 5.61 -10.81
C ILE A 53 0.21 6.79 -10.18
N ALA A 54 0.84 7.63 -11.00
CA ALA A 54 1.68 8.73 -10.54
C ALA A 54 0.90 10.00 -10.16
N LEU A 55 -0.37 10.11 -10.59
CA LEU A 55 -1.28 11.21 -10.32
C LEU A 55 -2.26 10.86 -9.20
#